data_AF-F2LS28-F1
#
_entry.id   AF-F2LS28-F1
#
_cell.length_a   1.000
_cell.length_b   1.000
_cell.length_c   1.000
_cell.angle_alpha   90.00
_cell.angle_beta   90.00
_cell.angle_gamma   90.00
#
_symmetry.space_group_name_H-M   'P 1'
#
loop_
_entity.id
_entity.type
_entity.pdbx_description
1 polymer ?
#
loop_
_entity_poly.entity_id
_entity_poly.type
_entity_poly.pdbx_seq_one_letter_code
_entity_poly.pdbx_strand_id
1 'polypeptide(L)'
;MSLIADTEPSGYAPRLAAGIVFYARMLGGLRVEHIGIPFEHRGRTFAIHRSAIQGPLDASRYEVSDVESGFSLEGISGPTIEAAHAAALDAFARMTNAQWKRAFSRAAGAR
;
A
#
# COMPACT_ATOMS: atom_id res chain seq x y z
N MET A 1 14.68 -15.07 42.87
CA MET A 1 13.98 -13.86 42.39
C MET A 1 13.81 -14.02 40.88
N SER A 2 12.63 -14.44 40.44
CA SER A 2 12.35 -14.72 39.03
C SER A 2 11.75 -13.46 38.41
N LEU A 3 12.47 -12.80 37.51
CA LEU A 3 11.91 -11.75 36.68
C LEU A 3 11.40 -12.38 35.39
N ILE A 4 10.15 -12.09 35.12
CA ILE A 4 9.25 -12.69 34.14
C ILE A 4 9.83 -12.50 32.73
N ALA A 5 9.75 -13.55 31.92
CA ALA A 5 10.13 -13.56 30.51
C ALA A 5 9.30 -12.57 29.68
N ASP A 6 9.95 -12.02 28.65
CA ASP A 6 9.41 -11.18 27.56
C ASP A 6 7.96 -11.44 27.20
N THR A 7 7.15 -10.40 26.99
CA THR A 7 6.01 -10.50 26.06
C THR A 7 5.47 -9.13 25.66
N GLU A 8 5.21 -8.99 24.35
CA GLU A 8 4.82 -7.79 23.59
C GLU A 8 6.00 -6.90 23.14
N PRO A 9 6.40 -6.93 21.85
CA PRO A 9 7.28 -5.91 21.31
C PRO A 9 6.63 -4.55 21.55
N SER A 10 7.37 -3.59 22.10
CA SER A 10 6.86 -2.23 22.22
C SER A 10 6.39 -1.78 20.83
N GLY A 11 5.27 -1.05 20.75
CA GLY A 11 4.76 -0.52 19.47
C GLY A 11 5.74 0.41 18.72
N TYR A 12 6.92 0.64 19.30
CA TYR A 12 8.03 1.43 18.78
C TYR A 12 9.23 0.59 18.34
N ALA A 13 9.21 -0.74 18.52
CA ALA A 13 10.29 -1.61 18.06
C ALA A 13 10.40 -1.53 16.52
N PRO A 14 11.54 -1.09 15.97
CA PRO A 14 11.67 -0.94 14.53
C PRO A 14 11.67 -2.31 13.86
N ARG A 15 10.98 -2.40 12.72
CA ARG A 15 10.99 -3.59 11.85
C ARG A 15 11.63 -3.23 10.52
N LEU A 16 12.64 -4.01 10.12
CA LEU A 16 13.19 -3.92 8.76
C LEU A 16 12.14 -4.35 7.74
N ALA A 17 12.04 -3.61 6.64
CA ALA A 17 11.16 -3.92 5.54
C ALA A 17 11.82 -3.55 4.21
N ALA A 18 11.56 -4.36 3.17
CA ALA A 18 11.94 -4.01 1.82
C ALA A 18 11.14 -2.78 1.36
N GLY A 19 11.81 -1.86 0.66
CA GLY A 19 11.20 -0.65 0.12
C GLY A 19 11.23 -0.63 -1.41
N ILE A 20 10.26 0.05 -2.00
CA ILE A 20 10.24 0.39 -3.43
C ILE A 20 9.98 1.88 -3.60
N VAL A 21 10.71 2.50 -4.53
CA VAL A 21 10.47 3.89 -4.96
C VAL A 21 9.59 3.85 -6.20
N PHE A 22 8.51 4.63 -6.22
CA PHE A 22 7.59 4.72 -7.36
C PHE A 22 6.92 6.10 -7.40
N TYR A 23 6.26 6.44 -8.51
CA TYR A 23 5.48 7.67 -8.60
C TYR A 23 4.00 7.39 -8.35
N ALA A 24 3.45 7.92 -7.26
CA ALA A 24 2.01 7.95 -7.04
C ALA A 24 1.38 9.04 -7.92
N ARG A 25 0.29 8.69 -8.61
CA ARG A 25 -0.45 9.60 -9.47
C ARG A 25 -1.58 10.23 -8.66
N MET A 26 -1.53 11.55 -8.53
CA MET A 26 -2.54 12.31 -7.82
C MET A 26 -3.57 12.93 -8.77
N LEU A 27 -4.66 13.43 -8.19
CA LEU A 27 -5.64 14.26 -8.88
C LEU A 27 -4.94 15.44 -9.58
N GLY A 28 -5.43 15.82 -10.75
CA GLY A 28 -4.82 16.89 -11.57
C GLY A 28 -3.58 16.45 -12.37
N GLY A 29 -3.23 15.17 -12.37
CA GLY A 29 -2.13 14.64 -13.19
C GLY A 29 -0.74 14.82 -12.57
N LEU A 30 -0.66 15.34 -11.36
CA LEU A 30 0.57 15.42 -10.59
C LEU A 30 1.10 14.02 -10.28
N ARG A 31 2.44 13.90 -10.29
CA ARG A 31 3.16 12.69 -9.88
C ARG A 31 4.02 13.05 -8.69
N VAL A 32 3.88 12.28 -7.62
CA VAL A 32 4.65 12.46 -6.38
C VAL A 32 5.49 11.21 -6.18
N GLU A 33 6.78 11.39 -5.93
CA GLU A 33 7.66 10.27 -5.60
C GLU A 33 7.32 9.73 -4.20
N HIS A 34 7.14 8.42 -4.11
CA HIS A 34 6.80 7.73 -2.88
C HIS A 34 7.75 6.55 -2.64
N ILE A 35 8.00 6.30 -1.36
CA ILE A 35 8.57 5.05 -0.88
C ILE A 35 7.43 4.23 -0.29
N GLY A 36 7.30 2.97 -0.70
CA GLY A 36 6.32 2.04 -0.16
C GLY A 36 6.89 0.65 0.11
N ILE A 37 6.12 -0.18 0.80
CA ILE A 37 6.43 -1.59 1.02
C ILE A 37 5.79 -2.41 -0.10
N PRO A 38 6.57 -3.09 -0.96
CA PRO A 38 6.04 -3.80 -2.11
C PRO A 38 5.39 -5.13 -1.72
N PHE A 39 4.39 -5.55 -2.49
CA PHE A 39 3.87 -6.91 -2.49
C PHE A 39 3.34 -7.26 -3.89
N GLU A 40 3.39 -8.55 -4.24
CA GLU A 40 2.92 -9.03 -5.53
C GLU A 40 1.52 -9.64 -5.44
N HIS A 41 0.67 -9.36 -6.43
CA HIS A 41 -0.61 -10.04 -6.59
C HIS A 41 -0.97 -10.18 -8.07
N ARG A 42 -1.26 -11.42 -8.50
CA ARG A 42 -1.63 -11.76 -9.89
C ARG A 42 -0.64 -11.21 -10.94
N GLY A 43 0.67 -11.33 -10.66
CA GLY A 43 1.76 -10.91 -11.54
C GLY A 43 1.95 -9.39 -11.64
N ARG A 44 1.39 -8.62 -10.71
CA ARG A 44 1.57 -7.16 -10.64
C ARG A 44 2.12 -6.77 -9.27
N THR A 45 2.92 -5.72 -9.24
CA THR A 45 3.51 -5.19 -8.01
C THR A 45 2.68 -4.02 -7.51
N PHE A 46 2.28 -4.11 -6.25
CA PHE A 46 1.60 -3.05 -5.51
C PHE A 46 2.52 -2.56 -4.40
N ALA A 47 2.30 -1.33 -3.94
CA ALA A 47 3.04 -0.76 -2.83
C ALA A 47 2.09 -0.18 -1.79
N ILE A 48 2.37 -0.49 -0.53
CA ILE A 48 1.70 0.13 0.62
C ILE A 48 2.53 1.33 1.05
N HIS A 49 1.92 2.51 1.11
CA HIS A 49 2.62 3.75 1.45
C HIS A 49 1.73 4.65 2.30
N ARG A 50 2.34 5.60 3.03
CA ARG A 50 1.57 6.64 3.72
C ARG A 50 0.81 7.47 2.69
N SER A 51 -0.44 7.80 3.00
CA SER A 51 -1.27 8.69 2.18
C SER A 51 -0.55 10.01 1.95
N ALA A 52 -0.51 10.46 0.69
CA ALA A 52 0.12 11.73 0.34
C ALA A 52 -0.77 12.95 0.63
N ILE A 53 -2.05 12.72 0.92
CA ILE A 53 -3.05 13.78 1.16
C ILE A 53 -3.10 14.17 2.65
N GLN A 54 -2.69 13.26 3.53
CA GLN A 54 -2.72 13.52 4.96
C GLN A 54 -1.58 14.43 5.40
N GLY A 55 -1.92 15.37 6.28
CA GLY A 55 -0.96 16.28 6.87
C GLY A 55 0.00 15.56 7.84
N PRO A 56 1.11 16.21 8.21
CA PRO A 56 2.10 15.62 9.14
C PRO A 56 1.50 15.28 10.52
N LEU A 57 0.47 16.01 10.94
CA LEU A 57 -0.18 15.89 12.24
C LEU A 57 -1.36 14.91 12.24
N ASP A 58 -1.77 14.42 11.07
CA ASP A 58 -2.85 13.45 10.97
C ASP A 58 -2.36 12.05 11.36
N ALA A 59 -3.26 11.27 11.96
CA ALA A 59 -3.02 9.85 12.19
C ALA A 59 -2.65 9.17 10.86
N SER A 60 -1.55 8.41 10.88
CA SER A 60 -1.04 7.77 9.66
C SER A 60 -2.07 6.83 9.07
N ARG A 61 -2.42 7.07 7.81
CA ARG A 61 -3.21 6.16 6.99
C ARG A 61 -2.34 5.66 5.85
N TYR A 62 -2.38 4.35 5.67
CA TYR A 62 -1.66 3.66 4.61
C TYR A 62 -2.62 3.36 3.47
N GLU A 63 -2.21 3.68 2.26
CA GLU A 63 -2.91 3.43 1.01
C GLU A 63 -2.16 2.37 0.20
N VAL A 64 -2.83 1.81 -0.79
CA VAL A 64 -2.25 0.83 -1.72
C VAL A 64 -2.30 1.37 -3.13
N SER A 65 -1.13 1.45 -3.77
CA SER A 65 -1.00 1.87 -5.16
C SER A 65 -0.45 0.77 -6.04
N ASP A 66 -0.88 0.73 -7.29
CA ASP A 66 -0.19 -0.01 -8.35
C ASP A 66 1.14 0.69 -8.66
N VAL A 67 2.26 -0.01 -8.53
CA VAL A 67 3.60 0.57 -8.69
C VAL A 67 3.83 1.06 -10.12
N GLU A 68 3.35 0.31 -11.11
CA GLU A 68 3.62 0.62 -12.52
C GLU A 68 2.85 1.85 -13.00
N SER A 69 1.58 1.95 -12.63
CA SER A 69 0.72 3.06 -13.09
C SER A 69 0.68 4.25 -12.13
N GLY A 70 1.10 4.04 -10.88
CA GLY A 70 0.98 5.01 -9.81
C GLY A 70 -0.44 5.20 -9.28
N PHE A 71 -1.43 4.47 -9.77
CA PHE A 71 -2.81 4.66 -9.34
C PHE A 71 -3.01 4.09 -7.92
N SER A 72 -3.39 4.98 -7.00
CA SER A 72 -3.91 4.59 -5.69
C SER A 72 -5.27 3.91 -5.88
N LEU A 73 -5.48 2.82 -5.15
CA LEU A 73 -6.70 2.04 -5.18
C LEU A 73 -7.72 2.66 -4.23
N GLU A 74 -8.70 3.35 -4.80
CA GLU A 74 -9.74 4.05 -4.04
C GLU A 74 -10.43 3.12 -3.03
N GLY A 75 -10.55 3.60 -1.79
CA GLY A 75 -11.18 2.86 -0.69
C GLY A 75 -10.32 1.77 -0.05
N ILE A 76 -9.13 1.46 -0.60
CA ILE A 76 -8.22 0.48 -0.02
C ILE A 76 -7.19 1.21 0.85
N SER A 77 -7.40 1.14 2.16
CA SER A 77 -6.51 1.78 3.13
C SER A 77 -6.61 1.14 4.52
N GLY A 78 -5.64 1.41 5.37
CA GLY A 78 -5.65 0.96 6.76
C GLY A 78 -4.82 1.84 7.69
N PRO A 79 -5.02 1.75 9.01
CA PRO A 79 -4.23 2.48 10.01
C PRO A 79 -2.80 1.92 10.16
N THR A 80 -2.54 0.72 9.66
CA THR A 80 -1.22 0.07 9.63
C THR A 80 -0.92 -0.49 8.25
N ILE A 81 0.34 -0.84 8.00
CA ILE A 81 0.77 -1.51 6.77
C ILE A 81 0.03 -2.83 6.59
N GLU A 82 -0.06 -3.61 7.66
CA GLU A 82 -0.70 -4.92 7.70
C GLU A 82 -2.21 -4.82 7.46
N ALA A 83 -2.87 -3.82 8.04
CA ALA A 83 -4.29 -3.58 7.81
C ALA A 83 -4.58 -3.14 6.37
N ALA A 84 -3.74 -2.27 5.79
CA ALA A 84 -3.86 -1.88 4.39
C ALA A 84 -3.61 -3.07 3.44
N HIS A 85 -2.64 -3.92 3.76
CA HIS A 85 -2.36 -5.13 3.00
C HIS A 85 -3.55 -6.10 3.01
N ALA A 86 -4.09 -6.39 4.21
CA ALA A 86 -5.25 -7.27 4.36
C ALA A 86 -6.47 -6.72 3.61
N ALA A 87 -6.75 -5.41 3.74
CA ALA A 87 -7.82 -4.75 3.01
C ALA A 87 -7.66 -4.88 1.49
N ALA A 88 -6.42 -4.79 0.98
CA ALA A 88 -6.13 -4.96 -0.45
C ALA A 88 -6.40 -6.39 -0.91
N LEU A 89 -5.88 -7.40 -0.21
CA LEU A 89 -6.09 -8.79 -0.56
C LEU A 89 -7.58 -9.17 -0.52
N ASP A 90 -8.30 -8.68 0.48
CA ASP A 90 -9.75 -8.85 0.57
C ASP A 90 -10.50 -8.23 -0.60
N ALA A 91 -10.12 -7.01 -0.99
CA ALA A 91 -10.70 -6.36 -2.16
C ALA A 91 -10.39 -7.13 -3.45
N PHE A 92 -9.15 -7.60 -3.61
CA PHE A 92 -8.71 -8.36 -4.78
C PHE A 92 -9.40 -9.72 -4.88
N ALA A 93 -9.61 -10.41 -3.76
CA ALA A 93 -10.32 -11.68 -3.71
C ALA A 93 -11.78 -11.54 -4.18
N ARG A 94 -12.42 -10.39 -3.92
CA ARG A 94 -13.78 -10.09 -4.38
C ARG A 94 -13.86 -9.71 -5.86
N MET A 95 -12.73 -9.42 -6.52
CA MET A 95 -12.72 -9.06 -7.93
C MET A 95 -12.72 -10.29 -8.83
N THR A 96 -13.73 -10.37 -9.70
CA THR A 96 -13.72 -11.25 -10.87
C THR A 96 -12.54 -10.92 -11.79
N ASN A 97 -12.13 -11.89 -12.62
CA ASN A 97 -11.09 -11.66 -13.62
C ASN A 97 -11.42 -10.52 -14.58
N ALA A 98 -12.71 -10.32 -14.91
CA ALA A 98 -13.14 -9.22 -15.77
C ALA A 98 -12.99 -7.86 -15.09
N GLN A 99 -13.38 -7.74 -13.81
CA GLN A 99 -13.18 -6.53 -13.01
C GLN A 99 -11.70 -6.21 -12.84
N TRP A 100 -10.89 -7.24 -12.53
CA TRP A 100 -9.43 -7.11 -12.42
C TRP A 100 -8.82 -6.58 -13.71
N LYS A 101 -9.12 -7.24 -14.85
CA LYS A 101 -8.65 -6.78 -16.16
C LYS A 101 -9.08 -5.35 -16.43
N ARG A 102 -10.34 -4.98 -16.17
CA ARG A 102 -10.81 -3.61 -16.40
C ARG A 102 -10.09 -2.57 -15.54
N ALA A 103 -9.81 -2.89 -14.27
CA ALA A 103 -9.11 -1.98 -13.36
C ALA A 103 -7.66 -1.74 -13.78
N PHE A 104 -6.98 -2.79 -14.27
CA PHE A 104 -5.53 -2.75 -14.49
C PHE A 104 -5.09 -2.84 -15.96
N SER A 105 -6.00 -2.96 -16.93
CA SER A 105 -5.67 -3.03 -18.36
C SER A 105 -5.16 -1.72 -18.96
N ARG A 106 -5.49 -0.58 -18.34
CA ARG A 106 -5.03 0.75 -18.81
C ARG A 106 -3.61 1.10 -18.35
N ALA A 107 -3.05 0.37 -17.39
CA ALA A 107 -1.72 0.61 -16.84
C ALA A 107 -0.58 0.20 -17.79
N ALA A 108 -0.81 -0.78 -18.68
CA ALA A 108 0.21 -1.33 -19.56
C ALA A 108 0.42 -0.56 -20.89
N GLY A 109 -0.37 0.49 -21.15
CA GLY A 109 -0.45 1.15 -22.45
C GLY A 109 0.23 2.52 -22.57
N ALA A 110 0.91 3.01 -21.53
CA ALA A 110 1.66 4.26 -21.57
C ALA A 110 3.17 3.96 -21.49
N ARG A 111 3.72 3.41 -22.58
CA ARG A 111 5.14 3.55 -22.89
C ARG A 111 5.29 4.66 -23.91
#